data_AF-A0A524CJD2-F1
#
_entry.id   AF-A0A524CJD2-F1
#
_cell.length_a   1.000
_cell.length_b   1.000
_cell.length_c   1.000
_cell.angle_alpha   90.00
_cell.angle_beta   90.00
_cell.angle_gamma   90.00
#
_symmetry.space_group_name_H-M   'P 1'
#
loop_
_entity.id
_entity.type
_entity.pdbx_description
1 polymer ?
#
loop_
_entity_poly.entity_id
_entity_poly.type
_entity_poly.pdbx_seq_one_letter_code
_entity_poly.pdbx_strand_id
1 'polypeptide(L)'
;NFQLQAYDDLIENVGDFHADFYAFHAPFSKLPIKCMQQIIQKRWIKHINNLPKLKKNQLGSSLLKKLDYFMHDVTILPEWLYLKLRERGYSSESLEKVSYKLIRNFKGKVLPQLRVPSHFGNMYNASIWAQIIYILEEYAHANDIIYFGSYGSGATCISGLLKVKPDFKKIVRKPPKINDFINNKVRKTVKEYELLKQGKVSPHIKLGKIVEHERNNHRGFTLYFCDKGCIIPNYKGLNRCPKGHSGFHKMFFPLFAVLNSKPIESTNNGDLSHLAKGLVRITGNVTKGSSLEYEIRRVENKQETNPTAIGLLNWTPVYIPTHIIY
;
A
#
# COMPACT_ATOMS: atom_id res chain seq x y z
N ASN A 1 18.06 -12.43 3.84
CA ASN A 1 16.81 -11.89 3.25
C ASN A 1 15.82 -11.75 4.40
N PHE A 2 15.66 -10.54 4.93
CA PHE A 2 14.93 -10.29 6.18
C PHE A 2 13.47 -10.74 6.14
N GLN A 3 12.78 -10.59 5.00
CA GLN A 3 11.38 -11.02 4.87
C GLN A 3 11.22 -12.55 4.93
N LEU A 4 12.22 -13.30 4.47
CA LEU A 4 12.23 -14.76 4.58
C LEU A 4 12.63 -15.21 5.99
N GLN A 5 13.55 -14.51 6.63
CA GLN A 5 13.93 -14.79 8.02
C GLN A 5 12.76 -14.53 8.97
N ALA A 6 12.03 -13.44 8.79
CA ALA A 6 10.81 -13.17 9.56
C ALA A 6 9.73 -14.23 9.31
N TYR A 7 9.64 -14.80 8.11
CA TYR A 7 8.74 -15.92 7.83
C TYR A 7 9.16 -17.18 8.61
N ASP A 8 10.47 -17.49 8.63
CA ASP A 8 11.02 -18.64 9.38
C ASP A 8 10.80 -18.49 10.88
N ASP A 9 11.14 -17.32 11.43
CA ASP A 9 10.94 -16.98 12.84
C ASP A 9 9.47 -17.11 13.25
N LEU A 10 8.52 -16.68 12.40
CA LEU A 10 7.10 -16.88 12.67
C LEU A 10 6.75 -18.37 12.77
N ILE A 11 7.22 -19.22 11.84
CA ILE A 11 6.98 -20.67 11.88
C ILE A 11 7.57 -21.29 13.14
N GLU A 12 8.78 -20.90 13.53
CA GLU A 12 9.43 -21.42 14.74
C GLU A 12 8.62 -21.10 16.00
N ASN A 13 7.95 -19.95 16.04
CA ASN A 13 7.15 -19.50 17.18
C ASN A 13 5.71 -20.03 17.18
N VAL A 14 5.06 -20.18 16.02
CA VAL A 14 3.61 -20.53 15.94
C VAL A 14 3.34 -21.92 15.36
N GLY A 15 4.37 -22.61 14.88
CA GLY A 15 4.27 -23.85 14.15
C GLY A 15 3.89 -23.67 12.67
N ASP A 16 3.68 -24.80 12.00
CA ASP A 16 3.24 -24.82 10.60
C ASP A 16 1.88 -24.12 10.45
N PHE A 17 1.81 -23.16 9.53
CA PHE A 17 0.57 -22.43 9.23
C PHE A 17 0.26 -22.43 7.74
N HIS A 18 -1.00 -22.19 7.44
CA HIS A 18 -1.48 -21.97 6.09
C HIS A 18 -2.22 -20.64 6.01
N ALA A 19 -1.74 -19.74 5.16
CA ALA A 19 -2.45 -18.53 4.80
C ALA A 19 -3.14 -18.65 3.43
N ASP A 20 -4.28 -17.97 3.31
CA ASP A 20 -5.05 -17.79 2.08
C ASP A 20 -4.43 -16.69 1.20
N PHE A 21 -3.77 -15.71 1.80
CA PHE A 21 -3.03 -14.67 1.09
C PHE A 21 -1.66 -14.42 1.72
N TYR A 22 -0.67 -14.05 0.89
CA TYR A 22 0.69 -13.73 1.34
C TYR A 22 1.10 -12.33 0.87
N ALA A 23 1.03 -11.34 1.77
CA ALA A 23 1.47 -9.98 1.51
C ALA A 23 2.92 -9.77 1.96
N PHE A 24 3.72 -9.12 1.13
CA PHE A 24 5.10 -8.76 1.43
C PHE A 24 5.30 -7.28 1.21
N HIS A 25 6.26 -6.69 1.91
CA HIS A 25 6.74 -5.37 1.53
C HIS A 25 7.24 -5.41 0.08
N ALA A 26 6.60 -4.62 -0.77
CA ALA A 26 6.78 -4.65 -2.22
C ALA A 26 7.26 -3.28 -2.72
N PRO A 27 8.59 -3.05 -2.77
CA PRO A 27 9.14 -1.89 -3.45
C PRO A 27 8.92 -1.98 -4.97
N PHE A 28 8.81 -3.21 -5.49
CA PHE A 28 8.41 -3.54 -6.84
C PHE A 28 7.79 -4.95 -6.86
N SER A 29 6.88 -5.21 -7.81
CA SER A 29 6.06 -6.43 -7.83
C SER A 29 6.84 -7.74 -7.98
N LYS A 30 8.06 -7.70 -8.53
CA LYS A 30 8.91 -8.90 -8.70
C LYS A 30 9.51 -9.42 -7.39
N LEU A 31 9.66 -8.58 -6.36
CA LEU A 31 10.27 -9.03 -5.09
C LEU A 31 9.38 -10.01 -4.29
N PRO A 32 8.08 -9.74 -4.08
CA PRO A 32 7.18 -10.71 -3.45
C PRO A 32 7.12 -12.07 -4.17
N ILE A 33 7.18 -12.06 -5.51
CA ILE A 33 7.22 -13.28 -6.33
C ILE A 33 8.46 -14.10 -5.96
N LYS A 34 9.65 -13.48 -5.89
CA LYS A 34 10.88 -14.15 -5.47
C LYS A 34 10.80 -14.69 -4.04
N CYS A 35 10.17 -13.95 -3.12
CA CYS A 35 10.00 -14.41 -1.74
C CYS A 35 9.14 -15.67 -1.67
N MET A 36 8.01 -15.67 -2.37
CA MET A 36 7.15 -16.85 -2.41
C MET A 36 7.76 -18.04 -3.15
N GLN A 37 8.53 -17.80 -4.21
CA GLN A 37 9.32 -18.86 -4.84
C GLN A 37 10.25 -19.52 -3.82
N GLN A 38 10.96 -18.74 -2.99
CA GLN A 38 11.84 -19.29 -1.95
C GLN A 38 11.08 -20.01 -0.83
N ILE A 39 9.89 -19.53 -0.44
CA ILE A 39 9.04 -20.21 0.56
C ILE A 39 8.59 -21.58 0.02
N ILE A 40 8.04 -21.61 -1.20
CA ILE A 40 7.62 -22.86 -1.84
C ILE A 40 8.82 -23.81 -1.96
N GLN A 41 9.93 -23.32 -2.53
CA GLN A 41 11.10 -24.14 -2.85
C GLN A 41 11.78 -24.75 -1.63
N LYS A 42 12.01 -23.94 -0.60
CA LYS A 42 12.89 -24.34 0.52
C LYS A 42 12.14 -24.85 1.73
N ARG A 43 10.84 -24.52 1.85
CA ARG A 43 10.04 -24.79 3.05
C ARG A 43 8.96 -25.79 2.70
N TRP A 44 7.99 -25.39 1.88
CA TRP A 44 6.83 -26.26 1.60
C TRP A 44 7.21 -27.58 0.93
N ILE A 45 8.20 -27.60 0.04
CA ILE A 45 8.67 -28.84 -0.59
C ILE A 45 9.30 -29.81 0.42
N LYS A 46 9.88 -29.34 1.53
CA LYS A 46 10.36 -30.24 2.59
C LYS A 46 9.19 -30.98 3.28
N HIS A 47 8.02 -30.34 3.36
CA HIS A 47 6.79 -30.95 3.86
C HIS A 47 5.99 -31.73 2.79
N ILE A 48 6.27 -31.55 1.49
CA ILE A 48 5.71 -32.41 0.41
C ILE A 48 6.11 -33.88 0.60
N ASN A 49 7.23 -34.15 1.28
CA ASN A 49 7.63 -35.49 1.69
C ASN A 49 6.55 -36.22 2.54
N ASN A 50 5.66 -35.47 3.18
CA ASN A 50 4.62 -35.96 4.09
C ASN A 50 3.21 -35.96 3.46
N LEU A 51 3.07 -35.65 2.17
CA LEU A 51 1.76 -35.61 1.50
C LEU A 51 1.25 -37.03 1.17
N PRO A 52 -0.01 -37.37 1.51
CA PRO A 52 -0.61 -38.65 1.13
C PRO A 52 -0.71 -38.81 -0.39
N LYS A 53 -0.42 -40.02 -0.90
CA LYS A 53 -0.54 -40.37 -2.32
C LYS A 53 -2.00 -40.20 -2.79
N LEU A 54 -2.27 -39.18 -3.60
CA LEU A 54 -3.61 -38.91 -4.15
C LEU A 54 -3.94 -39.85 -5.32
N LYS A 55 -5.15 -40.45 -5.30
CA LYS A 55 -5.68 -41.33 -6.36
C LYS A 55 -6.12 -40.52 -7.59
N LYS A 56 -5.72 -41.00 -8.77
CA LYS A 56 -6.09 -40.47 -10.09
C LYS A 56 -7.59 -40.66 -10.34
N ASN A 57 -8.30 -39.61 -10.75
CA ASN A 57 -9.17 -39.60 -11.93
C ASN A 57 -9.78 -38.22 -12.19
N GLN A 58 -10.01 -37.95 -13.49
CA GLN A 58 -10.64 -36.78 -14.13
C GLN A 58 -9.72 -35.59 -14.43
N LEU A 59 -9.50 -35.31 -15.73
CA LEU A 59 -9.69 -34.00 -16.39
C LEU A 59 -9.18 -34.02 -17.85
N GLY A 60 -9.98 -33.48 -18.77
CA GLY A 60 -9.80 -33.49 -20.23
C GLY A 60 -8.98 -32.32 -20.82
N SER A 61 -8.68 -32.43 -22.12
CA SER A 61 -7.49 -31.92 -22.80
C SER A 61 -7.67 -30.72 -23.75
N SER A 62 -8.61 -29.78 -23.50
CA SER A 62 -8.83 -28.64 -24.41
C SER A 62 -8.36 -27.26 -23.89
N LEU A 63 -8.10 -27.12 -22.59
CA LEU A 63 -7.63 -25.86 -21.97
C LEU A 63 -6.10 -25.71 -21.93
N LEU A 64 -5.35 -26.79 -22.14
CA LEU A 64 -3.89 -26.84 -21.93
C LEU A 64 -3.10 -26.10 -23.03
N LYS A 65 -3.58 -26.11 -24.28
CA LYS A 65 -2.90 -25.43 -25.40
C LYS A 65 -2.94 -23.90 -25.35
N LYS A 66 -3.83 -23.29 -24.56
CA LYS A 66 -3.89 -21.82 -24.39
C LYS A 66 -3.07 -21.31 -23.19
N LEU A 67 -2.55 -22.20 -22.35
CA LEU A 67 -1.82 -21.84 -21.12
C LEU A 67 -0.30 -21.76 -21.31
N ASP A 68 0.27 -22.44 -22.31
CA ASP A 68 1.72 -22.50 -22.52
C ASP A 68 2.38 -21.16 -22.84
N TYR A 69 1.68 -20.26 -23.53
CA TYR A 69 2.26 -18.97 -23.92
C TYR A 69 2.40 -17.96 -22.76
N PHE A 70 1.66 -18.13 -21.67
CA PHE A 70 1.72 -17.25 -20.49
C PHE A 70 2.62 -17.81 -19.37
N MET A 71 3.01 -19.09 -19.48
CA MET A 71 3.75 -19.80 -18.44
C MET A 71 5.27 -19.63 -18.56
N HIS A 72 5.77 -19.17 -19.70
CA HIS A 72 7.21 -18.99 -19.93
C HIS A 72 7.86 -17.88 -19.09
N ASP A 73 7.10 -16.87 -18.63
CA ASP A 73 7.63 -15.78 -17.81
C ASP A 73 7.52 -16.02 -16.29
N VAL A 74 6.79 -17.06 -15.89
CA VAL A 74 6.63 -17.43 -14.47
C VAL A 74 6.85 -18.92 -14.33
N THR A 75 8.07 -19.37 -14.58
CA THR A 75 8.56 -20.71 -14.20
C THR A 75 8.67 -20.78 -12.67
N ILE A 76 7.51 -20.87 -12.00
CA ILE A 76 7.42 -21.04 -10.54
C ILE A 76 7.91 -22.42 -10.12
N LEU A 77 7.96 -23.36 -11.05
CA LEU A 77 8.50 -24.68 -10.84
C LEU A 77 9.87 -24.76 -11.50
N PRO A 78 10.94 -24.68 -10.70
CA PRO A 78 12.24 -25.04 -11.19
C PRO A 78 12.20 -26.45 -11.76
N GLU A 79 12.90 -26.65 -12.87
CA GLU A 79 13.17 -27.95 -13.48
C GLU A 79 13.61 -29.00 -12.43
N TRP A 80 14.35 -28.57 -11.39
CA TRP A 80 14.75 -29.45 -10.29
C TRP A 80 13.58 -30.03 -9.46
N LEU A 81 12.46 -29.33 -9.29
CA LEU A 81 11.29 -29.88 -8.58
C LEU A 81 10.57 -30.92 -9.43
N TYR A 82 10.50 -30.69 -10.74
CA TYR A 82 10.00 -31.67 -11.68
C TYR A 82 10.85 -32.95 -11.64
N LEU A 83 12.18 -32.80 -11.63
CA LEU A 83 13.13 -33.92 -11.52
C LEU A 83 12.99 -34.67 -10.19
N LYS A 84 12.96 -33.98 -9.03
CA LYS A 84 12.82 -34.63 -7.71
C LYS A 84 11.49 -35.35 -7.50
N LEU A 85 10.40 -34.85 -8.07
CA LEU A 85 9.12 -35.53 -7.98
C LEU A 85 9.06 -36.72 -8.95
N ARG A 86 9.71 -36.63 -10.14
CA ARG A 86 9.87 -37.76 -11.07
C ARG A 86 10.70 -38.90 -10.46
N GLU A 87 11.80 -38.58 -9.79
CA GLU A 87 12.64 -39.53 -9.02
C GLU A 87 11.84 -40.31 -7.97
N ARG A 88 10.70 -39.79 -7.52
CA ARG A 88 9.81 -40.42 -6.53
C ARG A 88 8.65 -41.23 -7.13
N GLY A 89 8.68 -41.50 -8.43
CA GLY A 89 7.70 -42.34 -9.11
C GLY A 89 6.37 -41.65 -9.41
N TYR A 90 6.31 -40.31 -9.32
CA TYR A 90 5.16 -39.56 -9.84
C TYR A 90 5.20 -39.60 -11.38
N SER A 91 4.11 -40.04 -12.01
CA SER A 91 4.01 -40.01 -13.47
C SER A 91 4.06 -38.58 -14.00
N SER A 92 4.57 -38.34 -15.20
CA SER A 92 4.63 -37.00 -15.82
C SER A 92 3.28 -36.26 -15.78
N GLU A 93 2.19 -36.98 -16.03
CA GLU A 93 0.81 -36.47 -15.92
C GLU A 93 0.44 -36.02 -14.48
N SER A 94 0.95 -36.71 -13.46
CA SER A 94 0.72 -36.34 -12.05
C SER A 94 1.58 -35.13 -11.66
N LEU A 95 2.78 -35.01 -12.22
CA LEU A 95 3.66 -33.86 -12.05
C LEU A 95 3.09 -32.61 -12.68
N GLU A 96 2.50 -32.72 -13.87
CA GLU A 96 1.79 -31.62 -14.52
C GLU A 96 0.57 -31.17 -13.71
N LYS A 97 -0.20 -32.10 -13.14
CA LYS A 97 -1.34 -31.77 -12.26
C LYS A 97 -0.89 -31.09 -10.97
N VAL A 98 0.17 -31.57 -10.33
CA VAL A 98 0.77 -30.93 -9.14
C VAL A 98 1.31 -29.55 -9.50
N SER A 99 1.99 -29.44 -10.64
CA SER A 99 2.53 -28.19 -11.17
C SER A 99 1.43 -27.15 -11.38
N TYR A 100 0.39 -27.54 -12.11
CA TYR A 100 -0.77 -26.72 -12.38
C TYR A 100 -1.48 -26.29 -11.09
N LYS A 101 -1.64 -27.22 -10.13
CA LYS A 101 -2.25 -26.91 -8.82
C LYS A 101 -1.40 -25.93 -8.01
N LEU A 102 -0.07 -26.09 -7.99
CA LEU A 102 0.86 -25.18 -7.31
C LEU A 102 0.86 -23.79 -7.95
N ILE A 103 0.89 -23.72 -9.28
CA ILE A 103 0.83 -22.46 -10.03
C ILE A 103 -0.52 -21.78 -9.81
N ARG A 104 -1.63 -22.52 -9.89
CA ARG A 104 -2.97 -21.97 -9.63
C ARG A 104 -3.10 -21.45 -8.20
N ASN A 105 -2.59 -22.20 -7.22
CA ASN A 105 -2.55 -21.77 -5.83
C ASN A 105 -1.70 -20.50 -5.67
N PHE A 106 -0.50 -20.45 -6.23
CA PHE A 106 0.33 -19.24 -6.20
C PHE A 106 -0.39 -18.04 -6.84
N LYS A 107 -0.97 -18.25 -8.03
CA LYS A 107 -1.70 -17.21 -8.77
C LYS A 107 -2.87 -16.67 -7.96
N GLY A 108 -3.58 -17.51 -7.21
CA GLY A 108 -4.70 -17.08 -6.35
C GLY A 108 -4.26 -16.37 -5.06
N LYS A 109 -3.13 -16.77 -4.47
CA LYS A 109 -2.72 -16.29 -3.14
C LYS A 109 -1.75 -15.11 -3.13
N VAL A 110 -1.01 -14.91 -4.22
CA VAL A 110 0.14 -13.99 -4.28
C VAL A 110 -0.03 -12.91 -5.32
N LEU A 111 -0.56 -13.24 -6.50
CA LEU A 111 -0.65 -12.27 -7.59
C LEU A 111 -1.70 -11.16 -7.40
N PRO A 112 -2.90 -11.40 -6.80
CA PRO A 112 -3.94 -10.38 -6.79
C PRO A 112 -3.47 -9.06 -6.17
N GLN A 113 -2.82 -9.14 -5.01
CA GLN A 113 -2.30 -7.99 -4.28
C GLN A 113 -1.16 -7.25 -5.01
N LEU A 114 -0.43 -7.91 -5.92
CA LEU A 114 0.65 -7.27 -6.67
C LEU A 114 0.16 -6.26 -7.70
N ARG A 115 -1.15 -6.21 -7.96
CA ARG A 115 -1.76 -5.12 -8.72
C ARG A 115 -1.48 -3.76 -8.08
N VAL A 116 -1.44 -3.70 -6.74
CA VAL A 116 -1.16 -2.46 -5.99
C VAL A 116 0.24 -1.90 -6.30
N PRO A 117 1.36 -2.58 -5.97
CA PRO A 117 2.70 -2.07 -6.30
C PRO A 117 2.93 -1.90 -7.80
N SER A 118 2.24 -2.66 -8.67
CA SER A 118 2.34 -2.48 -10.13
C SER A 118 1.74 -1.16 -10.60
N HIS A 119 0.64 -0.69 -9.98
CA HIS A 119 0.03 0.59 -10.34
C HIS A 119 0.61 1.78 -9.60
N PHE A 120 1.03 1.63 -8.33
CA PHE A 120 1.45 2.75 -7.47
C PHE A 120 2.96 2.84 -7.25
N GLY A 121 3.72 1.80 -7.61
CA GLY A 121 5.14 1.73 -7.28
C GLY A 121 5.39 1.53 -5.78
N ASN A 122 6.56 1.96 -5.32
CA ASN A 122 6.95 1.81 -3.92
C ASN A 122 6.25 2.86 -3.04
N MET A 123 5.35 2.40 -2.16
CA MET A 123 4.67 3.23 -1.16
C MET A 123 5.30 3.15 0.24
N TYR A 124 6.55 2.70 0.34
CA TYR A 124 7.30 2.57 1.59
C TYR A 124 6.51 1.81 2.67
N ASN A 125 6.28 2.43 3.82
CA ASN A 125 5.55 1.85 4.96
C ASN A 125 4.09 1.51 4.62
N ALA A 126 3.45 2.24 3.69
CA ALA A 126 2.08 1.99 3.27
C ALA A 126 1.95 0.83 2.26
N SER A 127 3.05 0.36 1.67
CA SER A 127 3.04 -0.67 0.61
C SER A 127 2.32 -1.96 1.03
N ILE A 128 2.59 -2.45 2.24
CA ILE A 128 1.98 -3.70 2.72
C ILE A 128 0.51 -3.52 3.09
N TRP A 129 0.16 -2.40 3.70
CA TRP A 129 -1.20 -2.12 4.13
C TRP A 129 -2.13 -1.88 2.96
N ALA A 130 -1.68 -1.19 1.91
CA ALA A 130 -2.45 -1.01 0.69
C ALA A 130 -2.72 -2.35 -0.02
N GLN A 131 -1.75 -3.28 -0.02
CA GLN A 131 -1.95 -4.65 -0.52
C GLN A 131 -2.99 -5.42 0.29
N ILE A 132 -2.94 -5.34 1.63
CA ILE A 132 -3.92 -6.01 2.51
C ILE A 132 -5.31 -5.42 2.33
N ILE A 133 -5.45 -4.09 2.28
CA ILE A 133 -6.73 -3.41 2.01
C ILE A 133 -7.30 -3.89 0.68
N TYR A 134 -6.47 -3.96 -0.37
CA TYR A 134 -6.90 -4.45 -1.68
C TYR A 134 -7.37 -5.92 -1.64
N ILE A 135 -6.67 -6.79 -0.90
CA ILE A 135 -7.10 -8.17 -0.66
C ILE A 135 -8.50 -8.18 -0.01
N LEU A 136 -8.71 -7.37 1.03
CA LEU A 136 -9.99 -7.31 1.74
C LEU A 136 -11.13 -6.77 0.87
N GLU A 137 -10.87 -5.75 0.06
CA GLU A 137 -11.85 -5.16 -0.86
C GLU A 137 -12.35 -6.21 -1.87
N GLU A 138 -11.41 -6.91 -2.53
CA GLU A 138 -11.70 -7.63 -3.78
C GLU A 138 -11.76 -9.15 -3.65
N TYR A 139 -10.98 -9.76 -2.75
CA TYR A 139 -10.73 -11.21 -2.78
C TYR A 139 -11.08 -11.93 -1.48
N ALA A 140 -10.92 -11.30 -0.33
CA ALA A 140 -11.05 -11.99 0.95
C ALA A 140 -12.50 -12.41 1.26
N HIS A 141 -12.59 -13.47 2.05
CA HIS A 141 -13.77 -13.98 2.72
C HIS A 141 -13.60 -13.95 4.24
N ALA A 142 -14.69 -14.15 4.97
CA ALA A 142 -14.66 -14.24 6.42
C ALA A 142 -13.80 -15.43 6.88
N ASN A 143 -13.01 -15.24 7.92
CA ASN A 143 -12.05 -16.20 8.49
C ASN A 143 -10.82 -16.53 7.65
N ASP A 144 -10.65 -15.93 6.47
CA ASP A 144 -9.41 -16.05 5.71
C ASP A 144 -8.22 -15.59 6.57
N ILE A 145 -7.09 -16.26 6.37
CA ILE A 145 -5.82 -15.93 7.02
C ILE A 145 -4.91 -15.22 6.02
N ILE A 146 -4.46 -14.03 6.39
CA ILE A 146 -3.53 -13.22 5.60
C ILE A 146 -2.17 -13.22 6.31
N TYR A 147 -1.16 -13.78 5.68
CA TYR A 147 0.23 -13.59 6.09
C TYR A 147 0.71 -12.21 5.64
N PHE A 148 1.45 -11.53 6.50
CA PHE A 148 2.15 -10.30 6.14
C PHE A 148 3.63 -10.35 6.57
N GLY A 149 4.53 -9.82 5.74
CA GLY A 149 5.92 -9.54 6.07
C GLY A 149 6.28 -8.08 5.80
N SER A 150 6.34 -7.27 6.86
CA SER A 150 6.64 -5.83 6.81
C SER A 150 8.13 -5.58 7.00
N TYR A 151 8.77 -4.85 6.07
CA TYR A 151 10.21 -4.61 6.07
C TYR A 151 10.54 -3.12 6.01
N GLY A 152 11.54 -2.69 6.79
CA GLY A 152 12.15 -1.36 6.73
C GLY A 152 13.69 -1.44 6.67
N SER A 153 14.29 -0.65 5.79
CA SER A 153 15.75 -0.51 5.69
C SER A 153 16.34 0.08 6.99
N GLY A 154 17.55 -0.36 7.37
CA GLY A 154 18.04 -0.30 8.76
C GLY A 154 17.98 -1.66 9.47
N ALA A 155 17.26 -2.59 8.82
CA ALA A 155 17.19 -4.05 8.96
C ALA A 155 16.20 -4.61 10.00
N THR A 156 15.01 -4.01 10.10
CA THR A 156 13.90 -4.60 10.87
C THR A 156 12.86 -5.18 9.93
N CYS A 157 12.45 -6.42 10.20
CA CYS A 157 11.31 -7.04 9.55
C CYS A 157 10.42 -7.68 10.60
N ILE A 158 9.10 -7.47 10.47
CA ILE A 158 8.08 -8.08 11.33
C ILE A 158 7.14 -8.84 10.41
N SER A 159 6.86 -10.09 10.77
CA SER A 159 5.86 -10.92 10.11
C SER A 159 4.71 -11.23 11.06
N GLY A 160 3.58 -11.67 10.50
CA GLY A 160 2.46 -12.11 11.31
C GLY A 160 1.30 -12.63 10.47
N LEU A 161 0.27 -13.06 11.18
CA LEU A 161 -0.98 -13.55 10.62
C LEU A 161 -2.13 -12.63 11.03
N LEU A 162 -2.99 -12.32 10.07
CA LEU A 162 -4.24 -11.59 10.29
C LEU A 162 -5.40 -12.51 9.95
N LYS A 163 -6.41 -12.58 10.83
CA LYS A 163 -7.66 -13.30 10.56
C LYS A 163 -8.77 -12.32 10.19
N VAL A 164 -9.41 -12.55 9.04
CA VAL A 164 -10.49 -11.69 8.55
C VAL A 164 -11.74 -11.87 9.40
N LYS A 165 -12.25 -10.78 10.00
CA LYS A 165 -13.49 -10.82 10.80
C LYS A 165 -14.73 -11.00 9.90
N PRO A 166 -15.79 -11.71 10.34
CA PRO A 166 -16.98 -11.93 9.52
C PRO A 166 -17.63 -10.66 8.93
N ASP A 167 -17.70 -9.58 9.71
CA ASP A 167 -18.38 -8.34 9.31
C ASP A 167 -17.50 -7.33 8.54
N PHE A 168 -16.28 -7.71 8.15
CA PHE A 168 -15.32 -6.77 7.55
C PHE A 168 -15.83 -6.07 6.27
N LYS A 169 -16.72 -6.73 5.49
CA LYS A 169 -17.30 -6.14 4.28
C LYS A 169 -18.12 -4.87 4.57
N LYS A 170 -18.67 -4.69 5.78
CA LYS A 170 -19.34 -3.44 6.18
C LYS A 170 -18.38 -2.24 6.21
N ILE A 171 -17.09 -2.50 6.41
CA ILE A 171 -16.03 -1.49 6.45
C ILE A 171 -15.50 -1.26 5.04
N VAL A 172 -15.02 -2.30 4.35
CA VAL A 172 -14.31 -2.16 3.06
C VAL A 172 -15.22 -1.88 1.86
N ARG A 173 -16.55 -1.97 2.02
CA ARG A 173 -17.48 -1.51 0.97
C ARG A 173 -17.62 0.01 0.94
N LYS A 174 -17.26 0.71 2.02
CA LYS A 174 -17.33 2.17 2.07
C LYS A 174 -16.19 2.76 1.24
N PRO A 175 -16.48 3.62 0.26
CA PRO A 175 -15.43 4.26 -0.53
C PRO A 175 -14.67 5.32 0.30
N PRO A 176 -13.49 5.79 -0.15
CA PRO A 176 -12.79 5.36 -1.36
C PRO A 176 -12.12 3.98 -1.21
N LYS A 177 -12.08 3.24 -2.31
CA LYS A 177 -11.39 1.94 -2.45
C LYS A 177 -10.09 2.09 -3.23
N ILE A 178 -9.18 1.13 -3.12
CA ILE A 178 -7.92 1.13 -3.89
C ILE A 178 -8.19 1.17 -5.40
N ASN A 179 -9.22 0.46 -5.88
CA ASN A 179 -9.61 0.47 -7.29
C ASN A 179 -10.06 1.85 -7.77
N ASP A 180 -10.67 2.67 -6.90
CA ASP A 180 -11.07 4.03 -7.29
C ASP A 180 -9.83 4.87 -7.65
N PHE A 181 -8.76 4.74 -6.85
CA PHE A 181 -7.48 5.40 -7.14
C PHE A 181 -6.74 4.80 -8.35
N ILE A 182 -6.94 3.53 -8.69
CA ILE A 182 -6.35 2.91 -9.88
C ILE A 182 -7.04 3.43 -11.14
N ASN A 183 -8.38 3.50 -11.12
CA ASN A 183 -9.19 3.82 -12.29
C ASN A 183 -9.16 5.32 -12.62
N ASN A 184 -8.99 6.19 -11.61
CA ASN A 184 -9.03 7.63 -11.77
C ASN A 184 -7.65 8.27 -12.06
N LYS A 185 -6.62 7.47 -12.37
CA LYS A 185 -5.28 8.01 -12.65
C LYS A 185 -5.24 8.75 -13.98
N VAL A 186 -4.57 9.90 -13.97
CA VAL A 186 -4.23 10.63 -15.19
C VAL A 186 -2.81 10.26 -15.63
N ARG A 187 -2.68 9.79 -16.87
CA ARG A 187 -1.36 9.48 -17.46
C ARG A 187 -0.60 10.78 -17.74
N LYS A 188 0.62 10.86 -17.25
CA LYS A 188 1.60 11.90 -17.61
C LYS A 188 2.66 11.33 -18.54
N THR A 189 3.13 12.16 -19.47
CA THR A 189 4.28 11.81 -20.31
C THR A 189 5.56 11.74 -19.46
N VAL A 190 6.57 11.02 -19.96
CA VAL A 190 7.88 10.94 -19.28
C VAL A 190 8.50 12.33 -19.12
N LYS A 191 8.33 13.21 -20.13
CA LYS A 191 8.82 14.59 -20.08
C LYS A 191 8.16 15.39 -18.96
N GLU A 192 6.83 15.33 -18.83
CA GLU A 192 6.12 15.99 -17.72
C GLU A 192 6.57 15.45 -16.37
N TYR A 193 6.71 14.13 -16.24
CA TYR A 193 7.20 13.49 -15.02
C TYR A 193 8.59 13.99 -14.63
N GLU A 194 9.55 14.05 -15.56
CA GLU A 194 10.90 14.53 -15.27
C GLU A 194 10.92 16.03 -14.91
N LEU A 195 10.06 16.85 -15.54
CA LEU A 195 9.92 18.26 -15.17
C LEU A 195 9.37 18.44 -13.74
N LEU A 196 8.38 17.63 -13.35
CA LEU A 196 7.83 17.62 -12.00
C LEU A 196 8.87 17.13 -10.98
N LYS A 197 9.56 16.03 -11.28
CA LYS A 197 10.60 15.44 -10.44
C LYS A 197 11.78 16.38 -10.21
N GLN A 198 12.16 17.17 -11.22
CA GLN A 198 13.21 18.20 -11.11
C GLN A 198 12.74 19.48 -10.41
N GLY A 199 11.46 19.57 -10.02
CA GLY A 199 10.88 20.77 -9.40
C GLY A 199 10.75 21.96 -10.35
N LYS A 200 10.93 21.76 -11.66
CA LYS A 200 10.79 22.81 -12.69
C LYS A 200 9.34 23.22 -12.90
N VAL A 201 8.41 22.33 -12.60
CA VAL A 201 6.97 22.60 -12.54
C VAL A 201 6.55 22.44 -11.09
N SER A 202 6.18 23.55 -10.45
CA SER A 202 5.63 23.53 -9.09
C SER A 202 4.20 24.05 -9.11
N PRO A 203 3.28 23.41 -8.37
CA PRO A 203 1.92 23.91 -8.28
C PRO A 203 1.92 25.26 -7.58
N HIS A 204 1.16 26.20 -8.13
CA HIS A 204 0.94 27.47 -7.47
C HIS A 204 0.07 27.25 -6.22
N ILE A 205 0.58 27.62 -5.04
CA ILE A 205 -0.09 27.41 -3.75
C ILE A 205 -0.87 28.67 -3.39
N LYS A 206 -2.16 28.48 -3.12
CA LYS A 206 -3.05 29.49 -2.53
C LYS A 206 -3.46 29.06 -1.14
N LEU A 207 -3.93 30.00 -0.34
CA LEU A 207 -4.51 29.74 0.98
C LEU A 207 -6.02 29.95 0.93
N GLY A 208 -6.76 29.19 1.74
CA GLY A 208 -8.19 29.41 1.89
C GLY A 208 -8.77 28.74 3.13
N LYS A 209 -9.98 29.15 3.51
CA LYS A 209 -10.78 28.48 4.54
C LYS A 209 -11.62 27.40 3.90
N ILE A 210 -11.63 26.22 4.49
CA ILE A 210 -12.45 25.12 4.03
C ILE A 210 -13.56 24.81 5.04
N VAL A 211 -14.63 24.20 4.54
CA VAL A 211 -15.64 23.53 5.34
C VAL A 211 -15.76 22.08 4.87
N GLU A 212 -16.15 21.19 5.75
CA GLU A 212 -16.38 19.79 5.39
C GLU A 212 -17.44 19.68 4.29
N HIS A 213 -17.19 18.85 3.28
CA HIS A 213 -18.19 18.58 2.25
C HIS A 213 -19.35 17.75 2.85
N GLU A 214 -20.60 18.04 2.47
CA GLU A 214 -21.80 17.36 3.00
C GLU A 214 -21.72 15.82 2.93
N ARG A 215 -21.17 15.29 1.84
CA ARG A 215 -20.96 13.84 1.62
C ARG A 215 -19.71 13.26 2.30
N ASN A 216 -18.89 14.05 2.98
CA ASN A 216 -17.66 13.57 3.60
C ASN A 216 -17.91 12.64 4.80
N ASN A 217 -19.03 12.79 5.51
CA ASN A 217 -19.44 11.93 6.63
C ASN A 217 -18.38 11.82 7.75
N HIS A 218 -17.78 12.95 8.13
CA HIS A 218 -16.77 13.08 9.18
C HIS A 218 -15.51 12.23 8.99
N ARG A 219 -15.19 11.86 7.73
CA ARG A 219 -13.94 11.17 7.38
C ARG A 219 -12.80 12.17 7.27
N GLY A 220 -11.71 11.97 7.98
CA GLY A 220 -10.58 12.90 7.91
C GLY A 220 -9.55 12.65 9.00
N PHE A 221 -8.64 13.61 9.15
CA PHE A 221 -7.56 13.56 10.11
C PHE A 221 -7.63 14.73 11.07
N THR A 222 -7.54 14.48 12.37
CA THR A 222 -7.32 15.54 13.34
C THR A 222 -5.82 15.67 13.59
N LEU A 223 -5.27 16.85 13.28
CA LEU A 223 -3.87 17.17 13.58
C LEU A 223 -3.81 18.25 14.65
N TYR A 224 -2.72 18.21 15.41
CA TYR A 224 -2.39 19.18 16.43
C TYR A 224 -1.10 19.89 16.03
N PHE A 225 -1.01 21.20 16.22
CA PHE A 225 0.16 21.97 15.81
C PHE A 225 0.45 23.17 16.72
N CYS A 226 1.70 23.62 16.72
CA CYS A 226 2.12 24.83 17.44
C CYS A 226 1.85 26.10 16.61
N ASP A 227 2.15 27.28 17.15
CA ASP A 227 2.00 28.57 16.47
C ASP A 227 2.81 28.69 15.16
N LYS A 228 3.90 27.90 15.06
CA LYS A 228 4.74 27.79 13.87
C LYS A 228 4.32 26.64 12.94
N GLY A 229 3.22 25.96 13.24
CA GLY A 229 2.65 24.87 12.43
C GLY A 229 3.40 23.54 12.50
N CYS A 230 4.32 23.36 13.46
CA CYS A 230 4.93 22.05 13.69
C CYS A 230 3.88 21.07 14.24
N ILE A 231 3.81 19.86 13.68
CA ILE A 231 2.90 18.81 14.16
C ILE A 231 3.28 18.42 15.60
N ILE A 232 2.29 18.39 16.48
CA ILE A 232 2.41 17.97 17.88
C ILE A 232 1.70 16.61 18.04
N PRO A 233 2.35 15.61 18.66
CA PRO A 233 1.69 14.36 19.03
C PRO A 233 0.53 14.59 20.00
N ASN A 234 -0.57 13.83 19.86
CA ASN A 234 -1.70 13.89 20.80
C ASN A 234 -1.52 12.98 22.04
N TYR A 235 -0.33 12.43 22.24
CA TYR A 235 -0.03 11.54 23.37
C TYR A 235 0.40 12.35 24.60
N LYS A 236 -0.21 12.05 25.75
CA LYS A 236 0.16 12.68 27.03
C LYS A 236 1.65 12.46 27.32
N GLY A 237 2.35 13.54 27.66
CA GLY A 237 3.81 13.52 27.89
C GLY A 237 4.66 13.78 26.65
N LEU A 238 4.09 13.66 25.46
CA LEU A 238 4.71 14.01 24.17
C LEU A 238 3.99 15.18 23.47
N ASN A 239 2.98 15.76 24.11
CA ASN A 239 2.11 16.82 23.60
C ASN A 239 2.76 18.22 23.67
N ARG A 240 4.02 18.33 23.24
CA ARG A 240 4.77 19.59 23.14
C ARG A 240 5.48 19.69 21.81
N CYS A 241 5.73 20.90 21.35
CA CYS A 241 6.48 21.11 20.11
C CYS A 241 7.91 20.57 20.26
N PRO A 242 8.40 19.71 19.35
CA PRO A 242 9.77 19.19 19.42
C PRO A 242 10.83 20.28 19.24
N LYS A 243 10.45 21.44 18.67
CA LYS A 243 11.30 22.62 18.51
C LYS A 243 11.11 23.68 19.61
N GLY A 244 10.32 23.39 20.66
CA GLY A 244 10.09 24.32 21.77
C GLY A 244 9.17 25.52 21.48
N HIS A 245 8.48 25.55 20.32
CA HIS A 245 7.54 26.61 20.00
C HIS A 245 6.28 26.58 20.89
N SER A 246 5.71 27.76 21.15
CA SER A 246 4.44 27.95 21.85
C SER A 246 3.23 27.54 20.99
N GLY A 247 2.07 27.45 21.64
CA GLY A 247 0.78 27.19 21.01
C GLY A 247 0.41 25.72 20.92
N PHE A 248 -0.90 25.45 20.97
CA PHE A 248 -1.47 24.13 20.80
C PHE A 248 -2.84 24.27 20.11
N HIS A 249 -2.83 24.13 18.79
CA HIS A 249 -4.00 24.27 17.95
C HIS A 249 -4.45 22.89 17.49
N LYS A 250 -5.76 22.65 17.45
CA LYS A 250 -6.39 21.44 16.95
C LYS A 250 -7.19 21.79 15.70
N MET A 251 -6.97 21.07 14.60
CA MET A 251 -7.78 21.21 13.39
C MET A 251 -8.16 19.83 12.85
N PHE A 252 -9.40 19.73 12.37
CA PHE A 252 -9.87 18.60 11.60
C PHE A 252 -9.74 18.88 10.10
N PHE A 253 -9.09 17.96 9.39
CA PHE A 253 -8.88 17.99 7.95
C PHE A 253 -9.78 16.93 7.31
N PRO A 254 -10.96 17.31 6.77
CA PRO A 254 -11.84 16.37 6.10
C PRO A 254 -11.21 15.85 4.81
N LEU A 255 -11.49 14.60 4.43
CA LEU A 255 -11.02 14.02 3.16
C LEU A 255 -11.60 14.78 1.96
N PHE A 256 -12.85 15.22 2.07
CA PHE A 256 -13.54 16.05 1.09
C PHE A 256 -14.04 17.34 1.72
N ALA A 257 -13.76 18.47 1.07
CA ALA A 257 -14.07 19.79 1.57
C ALA A 257 -14.66 20.70 0.49
N VAL A 258 -15.25 21.81 0.91
CA VAL A 258 -15.65 22.92 0.04
C VAL A 258 -14.86 24.16 0.42
N LEU A 259 -14.35 24.89 -0.59
CA LEU A 259 -13.67 26.16 -0.37
C LEU A 259 -14.68 27.24 0.07
N ASN A 260 -14.56 27.75 1.30
CA ASN A 260 -15.48 28.73 1.89
C ASN A 260 -14.97 30.19 1.84
N SER A 261 -13.74 30.42 1.36
CA SER A 261 -13.20 31.77 1.18
C SER A 261 -12.79 32.03 -0.26
N LYS A 262 -12.58 33.30 -0.61
CA LYS A 262 -11.80 33.63 -1.81
C LYS A 262 -10.36 33.10 -1.60
N PRO A 263 -9.73 32.48 -2.61
CA PRO A 263 -8.33 32.09 -2.53
C PRO A 263 -7.44 33.30 -2.26
N ILE A 264 -6.47 33.14 -1.37
CA ILE A 264 -5.50 34.16 -0.98
C ILE A 264 -4.14 33.74 -1.54
N GLU A 265 -3.45 34.66 -2.22
CA GLU A 265 -2.11 34.41 -2.73
C GLU A 265 -1.12 34.24 -1.57
N SER A 266 -0.30 33.18 -1.63
CA SER A 266 0.73 32.91 -0.63
C SER A 266 2.09 33.36 -1.14
N THR A 267 2.75 34.26 -0.41
CA THR A 267 4.11 34.71 -0.74
C THR A 267 5.19 33.80 -0.14
N ASN A 268 4.85 32.97 0.86
CA ASN A 268 5.79 32.07 1.52
C ASN A 268 5.26 30.63 1.61
N ASN A 269 5.73 29.77 0.71
CA ASN A 269 5.36 28.35 0.66
C ASN A 269 5.96 27.52 1.81
N GLY A 270 6.87 28.06 2.61
CA GLY A 270 7.42 27.41 3.80
C GLY A 270 6.66 27.72 5.08
N ASP A 271 5.87 28.80 5.11
CA ASP A 271 5.16 29.22 6.30
C ASP A 271 3.96 28.31 6.60
N LEU A 272 3.86 27.84 7.85
CA LEU A 272 2.77 27.02 8.37
C LEU A 272 1.91 27.77 9.41
N SER A 273 2.22 29.03 9.71
CA SER A 273 1.45 29.87 10.65
C SER A 273 0.00 30.12 10.19
N HIS A 274 -0.26 29.98 8.88
CA HIS A 274 -1.60 30.06 8.32
C HIS A 274 -2.58 29.02 8.90
N LEU A 275 -2.08 27.86 9.35
CA LEU A 275 -2.89 26.83 9.99
C LEU A 275 -3.54 27.34 11.29
N ALA A 276 -2.82 28.15 12.09
CA ALA A 276 -3.35 28.77 13.30
C ALA A 276 -4.47 29.79 13.00
N LYS A 277 -4.53 30.30 11.76
CA LYS A 277 -5.58 31.21 11.28
C LYS A 277 -6.78 30.49 10.66
N GLY A 278 -6.82 29.15 10.74
CA GLY A 278 -7.90 28.37 10.12
C GLY A 278 -7.77 28.21 8.60
N LEU A 279 -6.60 28.53 8.03
CA LEU A 279 -6.36 28.47 6.58
C LEU A 279 -5.65 27.17 6.23
N VAL A 280 -5.93 26.65 5.04
CA VAL A 280 -5.26 25.48 4.46
C VAL A 280 -4.65 25.83 3.10
N ARG A 281 -3.67 25.04 2.68
CA ARG A 281 -3.07 25.15 1.34
C ARG A 281 -3.98 24.54 0.30
N ILE A 282 -4.08 25.20 -0.84
CA ILE A 282 -4.91 24.79 -1.97
C ILE A 282 -4.07 24.95 -3.24
N THR A 283 -4.19 23.99 -4.15
CA THR A 283 -3.54 24.06 -5.47
C THR A 283 -4.57 24.06 -6.59
N GLY A 284 -4.12 24.35 -7.81
CA GLY A 284 -4.97 24.38 -8.99
C GLY A 284 -5.82 25.65 -9.09
N ASN A 285 -6.67 25.70 -10.11
CA ASN A 285 -7.56 26.83 -10.33
C ASN A 285 -8.87 26.60 -9.58
N VAL A 286 -9.04 27.27 -8.44
CA VAL A 286 -10.18 27.10 -7.53
C VAL A 286 -10.87 28.44 -7.26
N THR A 287 -12.16 28.38 -6.98
CA THR A 287 -12.97 29.52 -6.54
C THR A 287 -13.80 29.14 -5.32
N LYS A 288 -14.36 30.13 -4.60
CA LYS A 288 -15.26 29.86 -3.48
C LYS A 288 -16.41 28.95 -3.97
N GLY A 289 -16.67 27.86 -3.25
CA GLY A 289 -17.63 26.81 -3.61
C GLY A 289 -17.03 25.61 -4.34
N SER A 290 -15.76 25.66 -4.75
CA SER A 290 -15.09 24.50 -5.37
C SER A 290 -15.00 23.34 -4.39
N SER A 291 -15.28 22.13 -4.88
CA SER A 291 -15.06 20.88 -4.16
C SER A 291 -13.59 20.49 -4.19
N LEU A 292 -13.08 20.05 -3.05
CA LEU A 292 -11.67 19.80 -2.80
C LEU A 292 -11.46 18.43 -2.16
N GLU A 293 -10.37 17.76 -2.52
CA GLU A 293 -9.88 16.52 -1.92
C GLU A 293 -8.60 16.77 -1.13
N TYR A 294 -8.50 16.11 0.02
CA TYR A 294 -7.33 16.15 0.88
C TYR A 294 -6.17 15.37 0.26
N GLU A 295 -5.01 16.03 0.23
CA GLU A 295 -3.71 15.46 -0.09
C GLU A 295 -2.72 15.82 1.03
N ILE A 296 -1.63 15.06 1.15
CA ILE A 296 -0.51 15.43 2.00
C ILE A 296 0.71 15.64 1.14
N ARG A 297 1.36 16.80 1.26
CA ARG A 297 2.55 17.13 0.48
C ARG A 297 3.71 17.54 1.36
N ARG A 298 4.91 17.17 0.93
CA ARG A 298 6.14 17.63 1.55
C ARG A 298 6.33 19.11 1.24
N VAL A 299 6.60 19.89 2.28
CA VAL A 299 7.05 21.27 2.20
C VAL A 299 8.57 21.23 2.20
N GLU A 300 9.17 21.44 1.03
CA GLU A 300 10.61 21.55 0.93
C GLU A 300 11.04 22.96 1.34
N ASN A 301 11.92 23.03 2.33
CA ASN A 301 12.66 24.25 2.60
C ASN A 301 13.97 24.21 1.81
N LYS A 302 14.08 25.04 0.77
CA LYS A 302 15.27 25.11 -0.10
C LYS A 302 16.56 25.49 0.64
N GLN A 303 16.44 26.05 1.85
CA GLN A 303 17.55 26.45 2.71
C GLN A 303 17.88 25.38 3.77
N GLU A 304 17.17 24.25 3.80
CA GLU A 304 17.40 23.19 4.78
C GLU A 304 18.64 22.38 4.39
N THR A 305 19.79 22.83 4.92
CA THR A 305 21.12 22.24 4.69
C THR A 305 21.38 20.99 5.52
N ASN A 306 20.42 20.54 6.34
CA ASN A 306 20.64 19.43 7.24
C ASN A 306 20.32 18.08 6.55
N PRO A 307 21.35 17.29 6.14
CA PRO A 307 21.14 15.97 5.54
C PRO A 307 20.49 14.97 6.53
N THR A 308 20.43 15.32 7.82
CA THR A 308 19.78 14.54 8.88
C THR A 308 18.37 15.00 9.21
N ALA A 309 17.69 15.72 8.32
CA ALA A 309 16.24 15.94 8.41
C ALA A 309 15.48 14.60 8.21
N ILE A 310 15.59 13.73 9.22
CA ILE A 310 14.88 12.48 9.37
C ILE A 310 13.41 12.85 9.47
N GLY A 311 12.66 12.39 8.47
CA GLY A 311 11.29 12.80 8.20
C GLY A 311 10.33 12.60 9.35
N LEU A 312 9.43 13.58 9.48
CA LEU A 312 7.99 13.51 9.80
C LEU A 312 7.42 14.93 9.86
N LEU A 313 8.26 15.95 10.09
CA LEU A 313 7.84 17.32 10.38
C LEU A 313 7.53 18.22 9.16
N ASN A 314 7.89 17.80 7.94
CA ASN A 314 7.76 18.65 6.76
C ASN A 314 6.61 18.22 5.83
N TRP A 315 5.62 17.48 6.30
CA TRP A 315 4.42 17.14 5.52
C TRP A 315 3.25 17.98 5.98
N THR A 316 2.55 18.61 5.04
CA THR A 316 1.41 19.49 5.34
C THR A 316 0.17 19.08 4.54
N PRO A 317 -1.03 19.21 5.13
CA PRO A 317 -2.29 19.15 4.39
C PRO A 317 -2.32 20.12 3.22
N VAL A 318 -2.69 19.62 2.06
CA VAL A 318 -2.95 20.40 0.84
C VAL A 318 -4.25 19.92 0.24
N TYR A 319 -5.06 20.83 -0.26
CA TYR A 319 -6.30 20.50 -0.95
C TYR A 319 -6.15 20.71 -2.46
N ILE A 320 -6.69 19.76 -3.22
CA ILE A 320 -6.71 19.80 -4.68
C ILE A 320 -8.15 19.82 -5.18
N PRO A 321 -8.46 20.44 -6.34
CA PRO A 321 -9.79 20.39 -6.91
C PRO A 321 -10.18 18.96 -7.22
N THR A 322 -11.39 18.56 -6.85
CA THR A 322 -11.94 17.25 -7.19
C THR A 322 -13.35 17.36 -7.73
N HIS A 323 -13.68 16.45 -8.66
CA HIS A 323 -15.03 16.24 -9.16
C HIS A 323 -15.65 14.95 -8.61
N ILE A 324 -14.85 14.15 -7.89
CA ILE A 324 -15.27 12.84 -7.38
C ILE A 324 -15.34 12.94 -5.87
N ILE A 325 -16.53 12.67 -5.35
CA ILE A 325 -16.81 12.65 -3.92
C ILE A 325 -17.48 11.32 -3.63
N TYR A 326 -16.91 10.59 -2.69
CA TYR A 326 -17.28 9.22 -2.38
C TYR A 326 -18.40 9.16 -1.36
#